data_AF-A0A820QHR4-F1
#
_entry.id   AF-A0A820QHR4-F1
#
_cell.length_a   1.000
_cell.length_b   1.000
_cell.length_c   1.000
_cell.angle_alpha   90.00
_cell.angle_beta   90.00
_cell.angle_gamma   90.00
#
_symmetry.space_group_name_H-M   'P 1'
#
loop_
_entity.id
_entity.type
_entity.pdbx_description
1 polymer ?
#
loop_
_entity_poly.entity_id
_entity_poly.type
_entity_poly.pdbx_seq_one_letter_code
_entity_poly.pdbx_strand_id
1 'polypeptide(L)'
;DCNRHFLDSLEKEPINSLYKQLFQASRLPNFLRPLLARLMRLFGERRTAHVVLSVGSKTAYEYFDLIIDMQKYVQKWLDDLKSNNIDLLLVSNNRTS
;
A
#
# COMPACT_ATOMS: atom_id res chain seq x y z
N ASP A 1 -5.21 12.51 -17.05
CA ASP A 1 -6.58 12.24 -17.53
C ASP A 1 -6.96 10.76 -17.68
N CYS A 2 -6.09 9.83 -18.12
CA CYS A 2 -6.45 8.40 -18.24
C CYS A 2 -6.95 7.73 -16.93
N ASN A 3 -6.33 8.04 -15.78
CA ASN A 3 -6.73 7.46 -14.49
C ASN A 3 -8.08 7.98 -13.95
N ARG A 4 -8.56 9.14 -14.41
CA ARG A 4 -9.85 9.70 -13.99
C ARG A 4 -10.99 8.85 -14.55
N HIS A 5 -10.93 8.55 -15.85
CA HIS A 5 -11.93 7.69 -16.52
C HIS A 5 -11.99 6.27 -15.94
N PHE A 6 -10.85 5.69 -15.53
CA PHE A 6 -10.82 4.39 -14.86
C PHE A 6 -11.45 4.42 -13.46
N LEU A 7 -11.17 5.46 -12.68
CA LEU A 7 -11.80 5.65 -11.37
C LEU A 7 -13.30 5.93 -11.49
N ASP A 8 -13.72 6.73 -12.47
CA ASP A 8 -15.13 7.02 -12.77
C ASP A 8 -15.87 5.76 -13.25
N SER A 9 -15.19 4.85 -13.96
CA SER A 9 -15.78 3.54 -14.32
C SER A 9 -15.96 2.59 -13.13
N LEU A 10 -15.11 2.70 -12.10
CA LEU A 10 -15.22 1.95 -10.84
C LEU A 10 -16.24 2.55 -9.87
N GLU A 11 -16.60 3.83 -10.00
CA GLU A 11 -17.54 4.52 -9.10
C GLU A 11 -18.94 3.91 -9.07
N LYS A 12 -19.33 3.14 -10.10
CA LYS A 12 -20.64 2.49 -10.20
C LYS A 12 -20.62 1.01 -9.82
N GLU A 13 -19.44 0.43 -9.57
CA GLU A 13 -19.33 -0.97 -9.15
C GLU A 13 -19.39 -1.09 -7.63
N PRO A 14 -20.02 -2.15 -7.09
CA PRO A 14 -20.03 -2.39 -5.66
C PRO A 14 -18.61 -2.73 -5.16
N ILE A 15 -17.95 -1.73 -4.57
CA ILE A 15 -16.65 -1.92 -3.92
C ILE A 15 -16.83 -2.81 -2.69
N ASN A 16 -16.09 -3.93 -2.64
CA ASN A 16 -16.07 -4.79 -1.46
C ASN A 16 -15.69 -3.97 -0.21
N SER A 17 -16.42 -4.18 0.88
CA SER A 17 -16.25 -3.48 2.15
C SER A 17 -14.79 -3.36 2.62
N LEU A 18 -13.95 -4.36 2.34
CA LEU A 18 -12.53 -4.39 2.68
C LEU A 18 -11.70 -3.31 1.96
N TYR A 19 -12.09 -2.91 0.75
CA TYR A 19 -11.38 -1.90 -0.04
C TYR A 19 -11.93 -0.49 0.13
N LYS A 20 -13.00 -0.28 0.91
CA LYS A 20 -13.63 1.04 1.10
C LYS A 20 -12.63 2.07 1.63
N GLN A 21 -11.79 1.70 2.59
CA GLN A 21 -10.77 2.61 3.15
C GLN A 21 -9.73 3.04 2.10
N LEU A 22 -9.32 2.09 1.24
CA LEU A 22 -8.36 2.36 0.17
C LEU A 22 -8.95 3.30 -0.88
N PHE A 23 -10.22 3.07 -1.24
CA PHE A 23 -10.97 3.93 -2.16
C PHE A 23 -11.17 5.35 -1.61
N GLN A 24 -11.50 5.47 -0.32
CA GLN A 24 -11.62 6.80 0.31
C GLN A 24 -10.27 7.52 0.34
N ALA A 25 -9.17 6.81 0.62
CA ALA A 25 -7.83 7.37 0.60
C ALA A 25 -7.37 7.82 -0.80
N SER A 26 -7.82 7.14 -1.88
CA SER A 26 -7.43 7.49 -3.26
C SER A 26 -8.05 8.78 -3.75
N ARG A 27 -9.23 9.15 -3.25
CA ARG A 27 -9.93 10.39 -3.60
C ARG A 27 -9.33 11.63 -2.92
N LEU A 28 -8.45 11.45 -1.93
CA LEU A 28 -7.79 12.57 -1.26
C LEU A 28 -6.81 13.27 -2.20
N PRO A 29 -6.82 14.62 -2.29
CA PRO A 29 -5.82 15.37 -3.05
C PRO A 29 -4.41 15.16 -2.49
N ASN A 30 -3.40 15.04 -3.37
CA ASN A 30 -2.01 14.72 -2.98
C ASN A 30 -1.44 15.66 -1.90
N PHE A 31 -1.79 16.96 -1.93
CA PHE A 31 -1.29 17.95 -0.96
C PHE A 31 -1.91 17.82 0.44
N LEU A 32 -3.11 17.27 0.56
CA LEU A 32 -3.81 17.09 1.85
C LEU A 32 -3.38 15.82 2.58
N ARG A 33 -2.85 14.83 1.85
CA ARG A 33 -2.43 13.53 2.41
C ARG A 33 -1.37 13.64 3.51
N PRO A 34 -0.26 14.40 3.39
CA PRO A 34 0.72 14.49 4.46
C PRO A 34 0.13 15.11 5.74
N LEU A 35 -0.78 16.08 5.61
CA LEU A 35 -1.46 16.69 6.75
C LEU A 35 -2.40 15.68 7.43
N LEU A 36 -3.25 15.00 6.66
CA LEU A 36 -4.18 13.98 7.17
C LEU A 36 -3.43 12.82 7.83
N ALA A 37 -2.35 12.34 7.21
CA ALA A 37 -1.54 11.28 7.78
C ALA A 37 -0.89 11.70 9.10
N ARG A 38 -0.45 12.96 9.22
CA ARG A 38 0.09 13.49 10.48
C ARG A 38 -0.98 13.54 11.57
N LEU A 39 -2.19 14.01 11.24
CA LEU A 39 -3.31 14.01 12.18
C LEU A 39 -3.68 12.59 12.61
N MET A 40 -3.84 11.65 11.67
CA MET A 40 -4.13 10.25 11.97
C MET A 40 -3.07 9.60 12.88
N ARG A 41 -1.78 9.92 12.68
CA ARG A 41 -0.71 9.44 13.58
C ARG A 41 -0.86 9.97 15.01
N LEU A 42 -1.31 11.21 15.19
CA LEU A 42 -1.54 11.81 16.51
C LEU A 42 -2.71 11.15 17.24
N PHE A 43 -3.74 10.72 16.51
CA PHE A 43 -4.88 9.97 17.07
C PHE A 43 -4.62 8.46 17.25
N GLY A 44 -3.38 8.00 17.01
CA GLY A 44 -3.01 6.58 17.18
C GLY A 44 -3.28 5.68 15.96
N GLU A 45 -3.89 6.22 14.90
CA GLU A 45 -4.20 5.47 13.68
C GLU A 45 -3.01 5.38 12.70
N ARG A 46 -1.97 4.66 13.13
CA ARG A 46 -0.74 4.50 12.33
C ARG A 46 -0.95 3.77 11.01
N ARG A 47 -1.83 2.75 10.99
CA ARG A 47 -2.14 1.95 9.81
C ARG A 47 -2.86 2.80 8.75
N THR A 48 -3.93 3.50 9.15
CA THR A 48 -4.69 4.40 8.27
C THR A 48 -3.79 5.51 7.71
N ALA A 49 -2.94 6.11 8.56
CA ALA A 49 -1.98 7.11 8.12
C ALA A 49 -0.99 6.57 7.07
N HIS A 50 -0.55 5.32 7.20
CA HIS A 50 0.32 4.69 6.20
C HIS A 50 -0.41 4.47 4.88
N VAL A 51 -1.65 3.98 4.92
CA VAL A 51 -2.50 3.81 3.73
C VAL A 51 -2.71 5.14 3.01
N VAL A 52 -3.01 6.21 3.73
CA VAL A 52 -3.20 7.55 3.14
C VAL A 52 -1.93 8.08 2.46
N LEU A 53 -0.74 7.74 2.96
CA LEU A 53 0.53 8.13 2.34
C LEU A 53 0.92 7.23 1.17
N SER A 54 0.57 5.94 1.23
CA SER A 54 0.93 4.97 0.19
C SER A 54 0.04 5.07 -1.04
N VAL A 55 -1.20 5.52 -0.85
CA VAL A 55 -2.17 5.67 -1.94
C VAL A 55 -1.93 6.99 -2.67
N GLY A 56 -1.76 6.92 -3.99
CA GLY A 56 -1.58 8.12 -4.80
C GLY A 56 -0.98 7.92 -6.19
N SER A 57 -1.12 8.96 -6.99
CA SER A 57 -0.33 9.11 -8.22
C SER A 57 1.14 9.28 -7.85
N LYS A 58 1.96 8.34 -8.31
CA LYS A 58 3.42 8.41 -8.25
C LYS A 58 3.94 8.94 -9.59
N THR A 59 5.06 9.66 -9.54
CA THR A 59 5.80 9.96 -10.76
C THR A 59 6.46 8.68 -11.30
N ALA A 60 6.85 8.67 -12.58
CA ALA A 60 7.56 7.54 -13.17
C ALA A 60 8.86 7.22 -12.40
N TYR A 61 9.58 8.25 -11.95
CA TYR A 61 10.78 8.11 -11.11
C TYR A 61 10.49 7.41 -9.80
N GLU A 62 9.49 7.89 -9.05
CA GLU A 62 9.07 7.28 -7.77
C GLU A 62 8.60 5.83 -7.93
N TYR A 63 8.06 5.49 -9.11
CA TYR A 63 7.66 4.12 -9.43
C TYR A 63 8.88 3.21 -9.66
N PHE A 64 9.87 3.68 -10.43
CA PHE A 64 11.12 2.94 -10.63
C PHE A 64 11.92 2.79 -9.34
N ASP A 65 11.99 3.83 -8.50
CA ASP A 65 12.62 3.73 -7.18
C ASP A 65 11.95 2.65 -6.32
N LEU A 66 10.62 2.58 -6.34
CA LEU A 66 9.87 1.54 -5.63
C LEU A 66 10.18 0.12 -6.15
N ILE A 67 10.38 -0.05 -7.46
CA ILE A 67 10.82 -1.33 -8.03
C ILE A 67 12.21 -1.70 -7.53
N ILE A 68 13.15 -0.75 -7.54
CA ILE A 68 14.52 -0.96 -7.08
C ILE A 68 14.52 -1.34 -5.60
N ASP A 69 13.75 -0.63 -4.77
CA ASP A 69 13.65 -0.91 -3.34
C ASP A 69 13.01 -2.27 -3.05
N MET A 70 12.00 -2.66 -3.84
CA MET A 70 11.42 -3.99 -3.75
C MET A 70 12.45 -5.08 -4.06
N GLN A 71 13.26 -4.90 -5.11
CA GLN A 71 14.33 -5.85 -5.46
C GLN A 71 15.38 -5.96 -4.35
N LYS A 72 15.80 -4.83 -3.76
CA LYS A 72 16.71 -4.83 -2.61
C LYS A 72 16.12 -5.56 -1.41
N TYR A 73 14.84 -5.35 -1.12
CA TYR A 73 14.16 -6.01 -0.02
C TYR A 73 14.08 -7.53 -0.23
N VAL A 74 13.73 -7.97 -1.43
CA VAL A 74 13.71 -9.39 -1.79
C VAL A 74 15.10 -10.00 -1.66
N GLN A 75 16.14 -9.34 -2.18
CA GLN A 75 17.50 -9.84 -2.10
C GLN A 75 17.95 -9.98 -0.64
N LYS A 76 17.72 -8.94 0.17
CA LYS A 76 18.03 -8.98 1.60
C LYS A 76 17.29 -10.12 2.31
N TRP A 77 16.01 -10.31 2.01
CA TRP A 77 15.23 -11.38 2.60
C TRP A 77 15.77 -12.77 2.21
N LEU A 78 16.20 -12.96 0.96
CA LEU A 78 16.84 -14.20 0.52
C LEU A 78 18.20 -14.42 1.20
N ASP A 79 18.99 -13.36 1.36
CA ASP A 79 20.28 -13.43 2.05
C ASP A 79 20.08 -13.77 3.54
N ASP A 80 19.07 -13.19 4.19
CA ASP A 80 18.69 -13.49 5.56
C ASP A 80 18.24 -14.97 5.70
N LEU A 81 17.44 -15.49 4.77
CA LEU A 81 17.03 -16.91 4.78
C LEU A 81 18.21 -17.85 4.61
N LYS A 82 19.12 -17.55 3.67
CA LYS A 82 20.36 -18.32 3.47
C LYS A 82 21.24 -18.29 4.70
N SER A 83 21.40 -17.13 5.33
CA SER A 83 22.25 -16.98 6.53
C SER A 83 21.73 -17.79 7.72
N ASN A 84 20.41 -17.99 7.81
CA ASN A 84 19.77 -18.76 8.87
C ASN A 84 19.55 -20.24 8.50
N ASN A 85 20.01 -20.70 7.33
CA ASN A 85 19.76 -22.05 6.81
C ASN A 85 18.27 -22.44 6.82
N ILE A 86 17.40 -21.49 6.48
CA ILE A 86 15.95 -21.73 6.43
C ILE A 86 15.60 -22.18 5.01
N ASP A 87 15.39 -23.48 4.84
CA ASP A 87 15.01 -24.07 3.55
C ASP A 87 13.53 -23.85 3.19
N LEU A 88 12.66 -23.79 4.20
CA LEU A 88 11.22 -23.66 4.00
C LEU A 88 10.57 -22.79 5.09
N LEU A 89 9.74 -21.83 4.67
CA LEU A 89 8.87 -21.04 5.54
C LEU A 89 7.45 -21.59 5.49
N LEU A 90 6.98 -22.14 6.60
CA LEU A 90 5.58 -22.52 6.77
C LEU A 90 4.77 -21.29 7.19
N VAL A 91 4.05 -20.71 6.24
CA VAL A 91 3.08 -19.65 6.56
C VAL A 91 1.73 -20.31 6.81
N SER A 92 1.38 -20.44 8.09
CA SER A 92 0.05 -20.91 8.49
C SER A 92 -1.00 -19.88 8.09
N ASN A 93 -1.84 -20.24 7.12
CA ASN A 93 -3.01 -19.46 6.74
C ASN A 93 -4.21 -19.97 7.54
N ASN A 94 -4.30 -19.57 8.81
CA ASN A 94 -5.45 -19.86 9.65
C ASN A 94 -6.67 -19.03 9.18
N ARG A 95 -7.30 -19.47 8.09
CA ARG A 95 -8.67 -19.07 7.73
C ARG A 95 -9.62 -19.93 8.56
N THR A 96 -9.88 -19.54 9.80
CA THR A 96 -11.09 -20.00 10.49
C THR A 96 -12.27 -19.28 9.83
N SER A 97 -13.10 -20.12 9.20
CA SER A 97 -14.45 -19.89 8.67
C SER A 97 -15.33 -18.99 9.53
#